data_AF-A0A1N7QRB6-F1
#
_entry.id   AF-A0A1N7QRB6-F1
#
_cell.length_a   1.000
_cell.length_b   1.000
_cell.length_c   1.000
_cell.angle_alpha   90.00
_cell.angle_beta   90.00
_cell.angle_gamma   90.00
#
_symmetry.space_group_name_H-M   'P 1'
#
loop_
_entity.id
_entity.type
_entity.pdbx_description
1 polymer ?
#
loop_
_entity_poly.entity_id
_entity_poly.type
_entity_poly.pdbx_seq_one_letter_code
_entity_poly.pdbx_strand_id
1 'polypeptide(L)'
;MRQDQFERLTEYAEKLIDVLVQEMNPDNWPGHGVDPNMMDAQTRGDRFWAKKNPIATVTLAMKLNSLIDLTRRQTAGDGGAAAVDDHPEADDGLEGEVKRAEKEAAKFLEKVQKAAGATR
;
A
#
# COMPACT_ATOMS: atom_id res chain seq x y z
N MET A 1 -1.61 25.21 -7.61
CA MET A 1 -0.19 24.90 -7.39
C MET A 1 0.64 25.90 -8.19
N ARG A 2 1.80 26.38 -7.69
CA ARG A 2 2.67 27.25 -8.53
C ARG A 2 3.30 26.43 -9.65
N GLN A 3 3.62 27.09 -10.77
CA GLN A 3 4.16 26.42 -11.96
C GLN A 3 5.48 25.67 -11.67
N ASP A 4 6.41 26.31 -10.93
CA ASP A 4 7.69 25.72 -10.54
C ASP A 4 7.51 24.44 -9.68
N GLN A 5 6.47 24.42 -8.85
CA GLN A 5 6.15 23.27 -8.02
C GLN A 5 5.57 22.14 -8.86
N PHE A 6 4.69 22.46 -9.81
CA PHE A 6 4.08 21.47 -10.70
C PHE A 6 5.12 20.75 -11.57
N GLU A 7 6.06 21.51 -12.15
CA GLU A 7 7.15 20.96 -12.95
C GLU A 7 8.04 20.02 -12.11
N ARG A 8 8.44 20.45 -10.91
CA ARG A 8 9.23 19.61 -9.99
C ARG A 8 8.51 18.35 -9.56
N LEU A 9 7.22 18.43 -9.23
CA LEU A 9 6.46 17.23 -8.85
C LEU A 9 6.30 16.27 -10.03
N THR A 10 6.17 16.78 -11.26
CA THR A 10 6.17 15.95 -12.47
C THR A 10 7.51 15.24 -12.64
N GLU A 11 8.63 15.96 -12.50
CA GLU A 11 9.97 15.34 -12.54
C GLU A 11 10.18 14.31 -11.42
N TYR A 12 9.65 14.55 -10.23
CA TYR A 12 9.75 13.62 -9.11
C TYR A 12 8.91 12.37 -9.33
N ALA A 13 7.77 12.47 -10.00
CA ALA A 13 6.97 11.30 -10.36
C ALA A 13 7.80 10.33 -11.23
N GLU A 14 8.47 10.84 -12.26
CA GLU A 14 9.35 10.02 -13.11
C GLU A 14 10.53 9.43 -12.32
N LYS A 15 11.21 10.24 -11.50
CA LYS A 15 12.32 9.76 -10.65
C LYS A 15 11.90 8.70 -9.64
N LEU A 16 10.67 8.77 -9.12
CA LEU A 16 10.13 7.75 -8.23
C LEU A 16 9.89 6.43 -8.97
N ILE A 17 9.53 6.48 -10.26
CA ILE A 17 9.43 5.27 -11.09
C ILE A 17 10.82 4.66 -11.32
N ASP A 18 11.85 5.46 -11.58
CA ASP A 18 13.23 4.95 -11.70
C ASP A 18 13.69 4.24 -10.41
N VAL A 19 13.43 4.85 -9.26
CA VAL A 19 13.73 4.25 -7.95
C VAL A 19 12.91 2.97 -7.75
N LEU A 20 11.61 2.99 -8.07
CA LEU A 20 10.74 1.82 -7.94
C LEU A 20 11.28 0.62 -8.73
N VAL A 21 11.71 0.83 -9.98
CA VAL A 21 12.30 -0.23 -10.82
C VAL A 21 13.55 -0.82 -10.16
N GLN A 22 14.41 0.03 -9.58
CA GLN A 22 15.61 -0.42 -8.88
C GLN A 22 15.29 -1.21 -7.60
N GLU A 23 14.32 -0.74 -6.82
CA GLU A 23 13.89 -1.37 -5.56
C GLU A 23 13.16 -2.69 -5.80
N MET A 24 12.38 -2.79 -6.87
CA MET A 24 11.65 -4.02 -7.23
C MET A 24 12.56 -5.11 -7.78
N ASN A 25 13.78 -4.80 -8.19
CA ASN A 25 14.70 -5.77 -8.77
C ASN A 25 15.15 -6.81 -7.71
N PRO A 26 14.76 -8.09 -7.83
CA PRO A 26 15.15 -9.12 -6.88
C PRO A 26 16.67 -9.38 -6.82
N ASP A 27 17.41 -8.96 -7.85
CA ASP A 27 18.86 -9.05 -7.90
C ASP A 27 19.56 -8.07 -6.95
N ASN A 28 18.87 -6.98 -6.59
CA ASN A 28 19.35 -6.00 -5.63
C ASN A 28 18.99 -6.34 -4.18
N TRP A 29 18.19 -7.40 -3.94
CA TRP A 29 17.70 -7.72 -2.61
C TRP A 29 18.74 -8.45 -1.75
N PRO A 30 18.78 -8.18 -0.43
CA PRO A 30 19.63 -8.92 0.50
C PRO A 30 19.45 -10.44 0.35
N GLY A 31 20.57 -11.17 0.31
CA GLY A 31 20.58 -12.62 0.10
C GLY A 31 20.32 -13.07 -1.34
N HIS A 32 20.45 -12.20 -2.33
CA HIS A 32 20.44 -12.64 -3.74
C HIS A 32 21.43 -13.80 -3.97
N GLY A 33 20.99 -14.82 -4.73
CA GLY A 33 21.77 -16.03 -5.00
C GLY A 33 21.87 -17.03 -3.85
N VAL A 34 21.34 -16.72 -2.67
CA VAL A 34 21.34 -17.62 -1.50
C VAL A 34 19.96 -18.28 -1.36
N ASP A 35 19.93 -19.59 -1.07
CA ASP A 35 18.69 -20.29 -0.73
C ASP A 35 18.02 -19.61 0.48
N PRO A 36 16.73 -19.23 0.41
CA PRO A 36 16.02 -18.55 1.51
C PRO A 36 16.07 -19.27 2.87
N ASN A 37 16.13 -20.59 2.87
CA ASN A 37 16.20 -21.39 4.09
C ASN A 37 17.61 -21.35 4.72
N MET A 38 18.62 -21.00 3.94
CA MET A 38 20.02 -20.89 4.36
C MET A 38 20.41 -19.47 4.79
N MET A 39 19.53 -18.49 4.57
CA MET A 39 19.76 -17.10 5.01
C MET A 39 19.76 -17.00 6.54
N ASP A 40 20.64 -16.16 7.08
CA ASP A 40 20.56 -15.80 8.50
C ASP A 40 19.34 -14.89 8.78
N ALA A 41 19.05 -14.69 10.07
CA ALA A 41 17.89 -13.91 10.48
C ALA A 41 17.96 -12.44 10.01
N GLN A 42 19.15 -11.86 10.01
CA GLN A 42 19.38 -10.47 9.61
C GLN A 42 19.08 -10.29 8.12
N THR A 43 19.68 -11.12 7.27
CA THR A 43 19.50 -11.10 5.82
C THR A 43 18.04 -11.28 5.44
N ARG A 44 17.31 -12.19 6.10
CA ARG A 44 15.87 -12.35 5.88
C ARG A 44 15.08 -11.11 6.29
N GLY A 45 15.43 -10.50 7.42
CA GLY A 45 14.84 -9.25 7.90
C GLY A 45 15.06 -8.10 6.94
N ASP A 46 16.28 -7.91 6.47
CA ASP A 46 16.63 -6.87 5.50
C ASP A 46 15.95 -7.11 4.16
N ARG A 47 15.89 -8.37 3.70
CA ARG A 47 15.15 -8.76 2.48
C ARG A 47 13.66 -8.47 2.60
N PHE A 48 13.06 -8.62 3.78
CA PHE A 48 11.67 -8.26 4.01
C PHE A 48 11.44 -6.75 3.86
N TRP A 49 12.36 -5.92 4.39
CA TRP A 49 12.29 -4.47 4.21
C TRP A 49 12.52 -4.04 2.76
N ALA A 50 13.43 -4.69 2.04
CA ALA A 50 13.64 -4.44 0.60
C ALA A 50 12.38 -4.66 -0.24
N LYS A 51 11.44 -5.52 0.20
CA LYS A 51 10.14 -5.71 -0.45
C LYS A 51 9.08 -4.68 -0.03
N LYS A 52 9.20 -4.13 1.18
CA LYS A 52 8.28 -3.09 1.68
C LYS A 52 8.58 -1.72 1.09
N ASN A 53 9.84 -1.39 0.88
CA ASN A 53 10.27 -0.12 0.28
C ASN A 53 9.60 0.18 -1.07
N PRO A 54 9.59 -0.72 -2.08
CA PRO A 54 8.95 -0.43 -3.36
C PRO A 54 7.43 -0.19 -3.23
N ILE A 55 6.77 -0.82 -2.25
CA ILE A 55 5.34 -0.54 -1.97
C ILE A 55 5.16 0.90 -1.46
N ALA A 56 6.05 1.37 -0.59
CA ALA A 56 6.03 2.75 -0.12
C ALA A 56 6.32 3.73 -1.27
N THR A 57 7.29 3.42 -2.13
CA THR A 57 7.67 4.23 -3.30
C THR A 57 6.52 4.34 -4.30
N VAL A 58 5.85 3.24 -4.66
CA VAL A 58 4.69 3.31 -5.57
C VAL A 58 3.52 4.08 -4.95
N THR A 59 3.28 3.91 -3.65
CA THR A 59 2.24 4.68 -2.94
C THR A 59 2.51 6.18 -2.99
N LEU A 60 3.77 6.59 -2.82
CA LEU A 60 4.17 7.98 -2.95
C LEU A 60 3.98 8.49 -4.38
N ALA A 61 4.39 7.72 -5.39
CA ALA A 61 4.21 8.06 -6.80
C ALA A 61 2.72 8.20 -7.17
N MET A 62 1.85 7.31 -6.70
CA MET A 62 0.40 7.39 -6.90
C MET A 62 -0.18 8.67 -6.32
N LYS A 63 0.15 8.99 -5.06
CA LYS A 63 -0.32 10.22 -4.40
C LYS A 63 0.16 11.48 -5.13
N LEU A 64 1.40 11.46 -5.64
CA LEU A 64 1.97 12.55 -6.41
C LEU A 64 1.24 12.78 -7.73
N ASN A 65 0.95 11.70 -8.47
CA ASN A 65 0.16 11.75 -9.70
C ASN A 65 -1.27 12.26 -9.43
N SER A 66 -1.91 11.86 -8.32
CA SER A 66 -3.22 12.40 -7.94
C SER A 66 -3.20 13.92 -7.74
N LEU A 67 -2.14 14.48 -7.14
CA LEU A 67 -1.97 15.93 -6.95
C LEU A 67 -1.75 16.68 -8.28
N ILE A 68 -0.95 16.08 -9.17
CA ILE A 68 -0.69 16.60 -10.51
C ILE A 68 -2.00 16.64 -11.32
N ASP A 69 -2.77 15.56 -11.31
CA ASP A 69 -4.03 15.47 -12.05
C ASP A 69 -5.11 16.41 -11.50
N LEU A 70 -5.20 16.55 -10.16
CA LEU A 70 -6.08 17.55 -9.55
C LEU A 70 -5.73 18.96 -10.03
N THR A 71 -4.45 19.29 -10.08
CA THR A 71 -3.98 20.60 -10.56
C THR A 71 -4.34 20.81 -12.02
N ARG A 72 -4.11 19.81 -12.89
CA ARG A 72 -4.48 19.86 -14.31
C ARG A 72 -5.98 20.11 -14.52
N ARG A 73 -6.83 19.40 -13.77
CA ARG A 73 -8.29 19.58 -13.80
C ARG A 73 -8.71 21.00 -13.38
N GLN A 74 -8.08 21.55 -12.35
CA GLN A 74 -8.37 22.93 -11.89
C GLN A 74 -7.97 24.00 -12.91
N THR A 75 -6.92 23.75 -13.70
CA THR A 75 -6.44 24.69 -14.72
C THR A 75 -7.15 24.60 -16.08
N ALA A 76 -7.87 23.50 -16.34
CA ALA A 76 -8.45 23.20 -17.66
C ALA A 76 -9.82 23.88 -17.95
N GLY A 77 -10.35 24.70 -17.03
CA GLY A 77 -11.41 25.67 -17.36
C GLY A 77 -12.83 25.16 -17.65
N ASP A 78 -13.11 23.86 -17.84
CA ASP A 78 -14.45 23.40 -18.19
C ASP A 78 -14.85 22.02 -17.62
N GLY A 79 -15.97 22.00 -16.88
CA GLY A 79 -17.05 20.99 -17.02
C GLY A 79 -16.83 19.51 -16.68
N GLY A 80 -15.67 19.06 -16.21
CA GLY A 80 -15.40 17.63 -16.00
C GLY A 80 -15.48 17.17 -14.54
N ALA A 81 -16.63 17.27 -13.88
CA ALA A 81 -16.87 16.53 -12.64
C ALA A 81 -17.08 15.05 -12.94
N ALA A 82 -16.00 14.33 -13.29
CA ALA A 82 -15.93 12.93 -12.95
C ALA A 82 -15.40 12.90 -11.51
N ALA A 83 -16.28 12.56 -10.57
CA ALA A 83 -15.84 12.13 -9.25
C ALA A 83 -14.73 11.11 -9.47
N VAL A 84 -13.54 11.41 -8.95
CA VAL A 84 -12.63 10.33 -8.64
C VAL A 84 -13.43 9.54 -7.63
N ASP A 85 -13.90 8.37 -8.05
CA ASP A 85 -14.36 7.37 -7.12
C ASP A 85 -13.12 7.08 -6.27
N ASP A 86 -13.02 7.80 -5.15
CA ASP A 86 -12.23 7.41 -4.00
C ASP A 86 -12.96 6.19 -3.43
N HIS A 87 -12.99 5.12 -4.22
CA HIS A 87 -12.68 3.83 -3.69
C HIS A 87 -11.15 3.82 -3.58
N PRO A 88 -10.58 4.20 -2.41
CA PRO A 88 -9.74 3.18 -1.86
C PRO A 88 -10.70 1.99 -1.75
N GLU A 89 -10.46 0.93 -2.51
CA GLU A 89 -10.50 -0.32 -1.74
C GLU A 89 -9.60 0.01 -0.56
N ALA A 90 -10.25 0.28 0.57
CA ALA A 90 -9.61 0.35 1.83
C ALA A 90 -9.04 -1.04 1.95
N ASP A 91 -7.82 -1.19 1.43
CA ASP A 91 -6.91 -2.19 1.86
C ASP A 91 -6.66 -1.83 3.31
N ASP A 92 -7.64 -2.20 4.15
CA ASP A 92 -7.48 -2.30 5.58
C ASP A 92 -6.31 -3.27 5.89
N GLY A 93 -5.75 -3.94 4.87
CA GLY A 93 -4.61 -4.81 4.94
C GLY A 93 -4.86 -5.92 5.95
N LEU A 94 -3.78 -6.31 6.60
CA LEU A 94 -3.83 -7.26 7.71
C LEU A 94 -4.73 -6.78 8.85
N GLU A 95 -4.90 -5.47 9.07
CA GLU A 95 -5.76 -4.96 10.15
C GLU A 95 -7.25 -5.19 9.88
N GLY A 96 -7.68 -5.10 8.62
CA GLY A 96 -9.06 -5.44 8.21
C GLY A 96 -9.34 -6.92 8.30
N GLU A 97 -8.38 -7.74 7.91
CA GLU A 97 -8.45 -9.20 8.09
C GLU A 97 -8.55 -9.58 9.56
N VAL A 98 -7.75 -8.95 10.42
CA VAL A 98 -7.81 -9.15 11.88
C VAL A 98 -9.18 -8.74 12.43
N LYS A 99 -9.71 -7.56 12.07
CA LYS A 99 -11.05 -7.13 12.52
C LYS A 99 -12.17 -8.07 12.06
N ARG A 100 -12.07 -8.63 10.86
CA ARG A 100 -13.02 -9.63 10.36
C ARG A 100 -12.93 -10.93 11.18
N ALA A 101 -11.71 -11.42 11.40
CA ALA A 101 -11.46 -12.62 12.21
C ALA A 101 -11.93 -12.44 13.66
N GLU A 102 -11.68 -11.29 14.28
CA GLU A 102 -12.15 -10.96 15.63
C GLU A 102 -13.69 -10.94 15.71
N LYS A 103 -14.36 -10.37 14.71
CA LYS A 103 -15.82 -10.34 14.65
C LYS A 103 -16.43 -11.73 14.48
N GLU A 104 -15.78 -12.60 13.71
CA GLU A 104 -16.20 -14.00 13.55
C GLU A 104 -15.98 -14.80 14.82
N ALA A 105 -14.83 -14.63 15.49
CA ALA A 105 -14.53 -15.24 16.78
C ALA A 105 -15.54 -14.81 17.86
N ALA A 106 -15.89 -13.52 17.93
CA ALA A 106 -16.89 -13.00 18.86
C ALA A 106 -18.28 -13.65 18.64
N LYS A 107 -18.71 -13.78 17.38
CA LYS A 107 -19.98 -14.46 17.03
C LYS A 107 -19.96 -15.94 17.39
N PHE A 108 -18.82 -16.61 17.21
CA PHE A 108 -18.67 -18.01 17.58
C PHE A 108 -18.76 -18.20 19.11
N LEU A 109 -18.06 -17.36 19.88
CA LEU A 109 -18.12 -17.36 21.35
C LEU A 109 -19.54 -17.07 21.86
N GLU A 110 -20.25 -16.12 21.27
CA GLU A 110 -21.64 -15.81 21.63
C GLU A 110 -22.58 -17.01 21.38
N LYS A 111 -22.41 -17.73 20.26
CA LYS A 111 -23.17 -18.95 19.97
C LYS A 111 -22.86 -20.06 20.96
N VAL A 112 -21.59 -20.25 21.32
CA VAL A 112 -21.17 -21.25 22.32
C VAL A 112 -21.72 -20.90 23.70
N GLN A 113 -21.68 -19.63 24.11
CA GLN A 113 -22.25 -19.18 25.38
C GLN A 113 -23.77 -19.30 25.44
N LYS A 114 -24.48 -19.00 24.34
CA LYS A 114 -25.93 -19.21 24.25
C LYS A 114 -26.29 -20.70 24.28
N ALA A 115 -25.53 -21.56 23.61
CA ALA A 115 -25.74 -23.00 23.67
C ALA A 115 -25.44 -23.57 25.08
N ALA A 116 -24.37 -23.09 25.73
CA ALA A 116 -24.03 -23.48 27.11
C ALA A 116 -25.05 -22.95 28.14
N GLY A 117 -25.59 -21.75 27.92
CA GLY A 117 -26.63 -21.14 28.76
C GLY A 117 -28.02 -21.74 28.56
N ALA A 118 -28.31 -22.32 27.39
CA ALA A 118 -29.56 -23.02 27.10
C ALA A 118 -29.60 -24.47 27.65
N THR A 119 -28.50 -24.97 28.21
CA THR A 119 -28.38 -26.33 28.77
C THR A 119 -28.47 -26.33 30.31
N ARG A 120 -29.18 -25.36 30.91
CA ARG A 120 -29.45 -25.28 32.35
C ARG A 120 -30.93 -25.16 32.65
#